data_AF-A0A4Z2JFF6-F1
#
_entry.id   AF-A0A4Z2JFF6-F1
#
_cell.length_a   1.000
_cell.length_b   1.000
_cell.length_c   1.000
_cell.angle_alpha   90.00
_cell.angle_beta   90.00
_cell.angle_gamma   90.00
#
_symmetry.space_group_name_H-M   'P 1'
#
loop_
_entity.id
_entity.type
_entity.pdbx_description
1 polymer ?
#
loop_
_entity_poly.entity_id
_entity_poly.type
_entity_poly.pdbx_seq_one_letter_code
_entity_poly.pdbx_strand_id
1 'polypeptide(L)'
;MGSSVEFACLLLVVSTLGKNHLVSGGCSGKCCRGRDLSCLTTDWRMDRAYGTCYCDEGCVRTKDCCFDYFTECPARDCAVSDWSFWSGCAKPCQPSERVRVRHVEQQASNSGELCPGLEQRGGCREYRDRQGARCGQLSGPAFITSMEFGKGRPKRDHYGDPLDPGEALLHWQAVGNHRCSGTWKKIQKSQQCNCPPQHSFVFI
;
A
#
# COMPACT_ATOMS: atom_id res chain seq x y z
N MET A 1 28.92 12.24 -68.59
CA MET A 1 27.62 12.93 -68.74
C MET A 1 26.58 12.08 -68.00
N GLY A 2 26.43 12.30 -66.70
CA GLY A 2 25.39 11.61 -65.91
C GLY A 2 24.02 12.00 -66.45
N SER A 3 23.19 11.01 -66.78
CA SER A 3 21.86 11.23 -67.33
C SER A 3 21.03 12.08 -66.37
N SER A 4 20.33 13.09 -66.90
CA SER A 4 19.42 13.97 -66.14
C SER A 4 18.40 13.20 -65.27
N VAL A 5 18.17 11.93 -65.61
CA VAL A 5 17.29 10.99 -64.92
C VAL A 5 17.83 10.53 -63.56
N GLU A 6 19.16 10.35 -63.43
CA GLU A 6 19.79 9.94 -62.16
C GLU A 6 19.69 11.03 -61.09
N PHE A 7 19.90 12.29 -61.50
CA PHE A 7 19.76 13.45 -60.62
C PHE A 7 18.30 13.68 -60.20
N ALA A 8 17.35 13.45 -61.11
CA ALA A 8 15.92 13.52 -60.80
C ALA A 8 15.50 12.43 -59.79
N CYS A 9 16.00 11.19 -59.94
CA CYS A 9 15.74 10.11 -58.99
C CYS A 9 16.33 10.40 -57.60
N LEU A 10 17.55 10.90 -57.51
CA LEU A 10 18.18 11.28 -56.23
C LEU A 10 17.42 12.40 -55.51
N LEU A 11 16.96 13.43 -56.24
CA LEU A 11 16.15 14.50 -55.65
C LEU A 11 14.78 14.02 -55.17
N LEU A 12 14.16 13.05 -55.88
CA LEU A 12 12.91 12.42 -55.46
C LEU A 12 13.12 11.56 -54.20
N VAL A 13 14.20 10.78 -54.11
CA VAL A 13 14.50 9.98 -52.91
C VAL A 13 14.70 10.88 -51.68
N VAL A 14 15.43 11.98 -51.82
CA VAL A 14 15.64 12.96 -50.72
C VAL A 14 14.36 13.68 -50.31
N SER A 15 13.40 13.88 -51.22
CA SER A 15 12.10 14.48 -50.89
C SER A 15 11.06 13.46 -50.36
N THR A 16 11.27 12.16 -50.59
CA THR A 16 10.48 11.07 -49.96
C THR A 16 11.03 10.61 -48.59
N LEU A 17 12.26 10.98 -48.25
CA LEU A 17 12.72 11.03 -46.85
C LEU A 17 11.98 12.18 -46.18
N GLY A 18 10.69 11.94 -45.93
CA GLY A 18 9.82 12.82 -45.17
C GLY A 18 10.56 13.27 -43.93
N LYS A 19 10.48 14.56 -43.64
CA LYS A 19 10.97 15.16 -42.40
C LYS A 19 10.76 14.13 -41.30
N ASN A 20 11.85 13.58 -40.75
CA ASN A 20 11.80 12.77 -39.56
C ASN A 20 11.22 13.69 -38.49
N HIS A 21 9.89 13.75 -38.41
CA HIS A 21 9.21 14.39 -37.31
C HIS A 21 9.71 13.60 -36.12
N LEU A 22 10.57 14.22 -35.31
CA LEU A 22 10.75 13.77 -33.94
C LEU A 22 9.32 13.69 -33.39
N VAL A 23 8.80 12.47 -33.27
CA VAL A 23 7.57 12.21 -32.55
C VAL A 23 7.92 12.52 -31.11
N SER A 24 7.73 13.78 -30.72
CA SER A 24 7.81 14.19 -29.33
C SER A 24 6.66 13.49 -28.64
N GLY A 25 6.94 12.52 -27.77
CA GLY A 25 5.90 11.80 -27.03
C GLY A 25 4.98 12.79 -26.31
N GLY A 26 3.66 12.56 -26.41
CA GLY A 26 2.64 13.43 -25.85
C GLY A 26 2.90 13.86 -24.40
N CYS A 27 3.35 12.95 -23.54
CA CYS A 27 3.60 13.21 -22.13
C CYS A 27 5.06 13.53 -21.76
N SER A 28 5.99 13.57 -22.72
CA SER A 28 7.39 13.90 -22.44
C SER A 28 7.53 15.26 -21.75
N GLY A 29 7.91 15.25 -20.46
CA GLY A 29 8.07 16.44 -19.62
C GLY A 29 6.77 17.06 -19.09
N LYS A 30 5.62 16.37 -19.20
CA LYS A 30 4.28 16.88 -18.82
C LYS A 30 3.62 16.08 -17.69
N CYS A 31 4.38 15.55 -16.73
CA CYS A 31 3.82 14.78 -15.61
C CYS A 31 3.22 15.70 -14.54
N CYS A 32 1.91 15.91 -14.59
CA CYS A 32 1.20 16.76 -13.63
C CYS A 32 0.61 15.95 -12.47
N ARG A 33 0.62 16.54 -11.27
CA ARG A 33 0.05 15.91 -10.08
C ARG A 33 -1.45 16.11 -9.98
N GLY A 34 -2.14 15.13 -9.39
CA GLY A 34 -3.58 15.18 -9.18
C GLY A 34 -4.36 15.20 -10.49
N ARG A 35 -5.54 15.81 -10.45
CA ARG A 35 -6.38 16.02 -11.65
C ARG A 35 -6.17 17.42 -12.19
N ASP A 36 -5.48 17.54 -13.31
CA ASP A 36 -5.16 18.83 -13.93
C ASP A 36 -5.67 18.89 -15.38
N LEU A 37 -6.79 19.59 -15.57
CA LEU A 37 -7.41 19.75 -16.88
C LEU A 37 -6.58 20.60 -17.85
N SER A 38 -5.57 21.32 -17.37
CA SER A 38 -4.63 22.08 -18.22
C SER A 38 -3.46 21.22 -18.70
N CYS A 39 -3.25 20.06 -18.07
CA CYS A 39 -2.17 19.13 -18.38
C CYS A 39 -2.53 18.20 -19.55
N LEU A 40 -2.87 18.82 -20.68
CA LEU A 40 -3.29 18.13 -21.89
C LEU A 40 -2.28 18.30 -23.02
N THR A 41 -2.41 17.39 -23.97
CA THR A 41 -1.72 17.42 -25.25
C THR A 41 -2.64 16.80 -26.31
N THR A 42 -2.21 16.82 -27.57
CA THR A 42 -2.89 16.13 -28.65
C THR A 42 -1.99 15.00 -29.13
N ASP A 43 -2.36 13.76 -28.81
CA ASP A 43 -1.62 12.56 -29.20
C ASP A 43 -2.56 11.33 -29.17
N TRP A 44 -2.00 10.14 -29.36
CA TRP A 44 -2.69 8.86 -29.20
C TRP A 44 -3.05 8.63 -27.74
N ARG A 45 -4.31 8.27 -27.51
CA ARG A 45 -4.83 7.77 -26.24
C ARG A 45 -4.66 6.26 -26.11
N MET A 46 -4.76 5.77 -24.88
CA MET A 46 -4.77 4.33 -24.55
C MET A 46 -5.86 3.52 -25.28
N ASP A 47 -6.97 4.15 -25.68
CA ASP A 47 -8.07 3.53 -26.44
C ASP A 47 -7.84 3.54 -27.97
N ARG A 48 -6.65 3.95 -28.42
CA ARG A 48 -6.27 4.13 -29.84
C ARG A 48 -7.03 5.25 -30.56
N ALA A 49 -7.67 6.15 -29.81
CA ALA A 49 -8.19 7.39 -30.38
C ALA A 49 -7.07 8.43 -30.47
N TYR A 50 -6.96 9.12 -31.61
CA TYR A 50 -6.09 10.29 -31.75
C TYR A 50 -6.88 11.55 -31.37
N GLY A 51 -6.36 12.35 -30.45
CA GLY A 51 -7.05 13.57 -30.01
C GLY A 51 -6.48 14.13 -28.72
N THR A 52 -7.30 14.89 -27.99
CA THR A 52 -6.90 15.40 -26.68
C THR A 52 -6.72 14.26 -25.69
N CYS A 53 -5.57 14.22 -25.05
CA CYS A 53 -5.21 13.28 -24.00
C CYS A 53 -4.50 14.01 -22.86
N TYR A 54 -4.47 13.38 -21.69
CA TYR A 54 -4.01 13.99 -20.46
C TYR A 54 -2.77 13.28 -19.90
N CYS A 55 -1.93 14.06 -19.23
CA CYS A 55 -0.68 13.59 -18.60
C CYS A 55 -0.69 13.83 -17.08
N ASP A 56 -1.88 13.94 -16.48
CA ASP A 56 -2.09 14.07 -15.04
C ASP A 56 -2.46 12.72 -14.38
N GLU A 57 -2.26 12.61 -13.07
CA GLU A 57 -2.59 11.40 -12.29
C GLU A 57 -4.06 10.98 -12.36
N GLY A 58 -4.95 11.94 -12.61
CA GLY A 58 -6.38 11.69 -12.78
C GLY A 58 -6.71 10.91 -14.06
N CYS A 59 -5.84 10.97 -15.08
CA CYS A 59 -6.12 10.45 -16.42
C CYS A 59 -6.42 8.95 -16.43
N VAL A 60 -5.81 8.18 -15.52
CA VAL A 60 -5.96 6.72 -15.45
C VAL A 60 -7.39 6.35 -15.05
N ARG A 61 -7.97 7.12 -14.11
CA ARG A 61 -9.34 6.92 -13.62
C ARG A 61 -10.37 7.36 -14.67
N THR A 62 -10.10 8.44 -15.40
CA THR A 62 -10.96 8.96 -16.48
C THR A 62 -10.77 8.24 -17.81
N LYS A 63 -9.71 7.42 -17.94
CA LYS A 63 -9.35 6.65 -19.14
C LYS A 63 -9.04 7.53 -20.36
N ASP A 64 -8.45 8.69 -20.12
CA ASP A 64 -8.07 9.69 -21.13
C ASP A 64 -6.57 10.00 -21.12
N CYS A 65 -5.75 9.12 -20.52
CA CYS A 65 -4.29 9.20 -20.61
C CYS A 65 -3.80 9.13 -22.05
N CYS A 66 -2.73 9.87 -22.33
CA CYS A 66 -1.92 9.62 -23.51
C CYS A 66 -1.27 8.24 -23.43
N PHE A 67 -0.98 7.66 -24.59
CA PHE A 67 -0.47 6.31 -24.73
C PHE A 67 0.90 6.10 -24.05
N ASP A 68 1.74 7.14 -24.05
CA ASP A 68 3.08 7.15 -23.48
C ASP A 68 3.12 7.49 -21.98
N TYR A 69 1.98 7.81 -21.36
CA TYR A 69 1.89 8.26 -19.95
C TYR A 69 2.66 7.38 -18.97
N PHE A 70 2.47 6.06 -19.03
CA PHE A 70 3.11 5.11 -18.09
C PHE A 70 4.63 4.99 -18.28
N THR A 71 5.14 5.40 -19.44
CA THR A 71 6.57 5.40 -19.75
C THR A 71 7.20 6.74 -19.36
N GLU A 72 6.55 7.86 -19.70
CA GLU A 72 7.06 9.21 -19.43
C GLU A 72 6.87 9.65 -17.98
N CYS A 73 5.78 9.19 -17.35
CA CYS A 73 5.41 9.46 -15.97
C CYS A 73 5.42 8.15 -15.18
N PRO A 74 6.61 7.62 -14.86
CA PRO A 74 6.70 6.35 -14.15
C PRO A 74 6.04 6.47 -12.78
N ALA A 75 5.28 5.42 -12.43
CA ALA A 75 4.65 5.28 -11.13
C ALA A 75 5.70 5.34 -10.02
N ARG A 76 5.36 6.09 -8.97
CA ARG A 76 6.14 6.14 -7.74
C ARG A 76 5.23 5.78 -6.60
N ASP A 77 5.48 4.64 -6.02
CA ASP A 77 4.72 4.18 -4.87
C ASP A 77 5.00 5.04 -3.66
N CYS A 78 4.05 5.04 -2.72
CA CYS A 78 4.28 5.66 -1.44
C CYS A 78 5.34 4.89 -0.64
N ALA A 79 6.27 5.63 -0.04
CA ALA A 79 7.19 5.11 0.97
C ALA A 79 6.85 5.71 2.33
N VAL A 80 6.89 4.87 3.36
CA VAL A 80 6.63 5.25 4.75
C VAL A 80 7.79 4.83 5.63
N SER A 81 8.02 5.58 6.70
CA SER A 81 9.05 5.29 7.68
C SER A 81 8.79 3.98 8.41
N ASP A 82 9.80 3.53 9.15
CA ASP A 82 9.61 2.56 10.21
C ASP A 82 8.61 3.06 11.26
N TRP A 83 8.00 2.11 11.97
CA TRP A 83 7.12 2.41 13.07
C TRP A 83 7.87 3.05 14.24
N SER A 84 7.24 4.03 14.88
CA SER A 84 7.66 4.51 16.19
C SER A 84 7.64 3.38 17.22
N PHE A 85 8.29 3.62 18.36
CA PHE A 85 7.99 2.86 19.56
C PHE A 85 6.50 2.97 19.91
N TRP A 86 5.97 1.94 20.55
CA TRP A 86 4.65 1.98 21.13
C TRP A 86 4.56 3.05 22.21
N SER A 87 3.44 3.77 22.24
CA SER A 87 3.07 4.60 23.37
C SER A 87 2.90 3.76 24.64
N GLY A 88 2.84 4.44 25.78
CA GLY A 88 2.25 3.86 26.99
C GLY A 88 0.78 3.48 26.78
N CYS A 89 0.25 2.73 27.74
CA CYS A 89 -1.17 2.41 27.78
C CYS A 89 -2.03 3.63 28.06
N ALA A 90 -3.15 3.77 27.35
CA ALA A 90 -4.10 4.85 27.55
C ALA A 90 -4.60 4.91 29.01
N LYS A 91 -4.80 3.75 29.64
CA LYS A 91 -5.13 3.61 31.06
C LYS A 91 -4.09 2.71 31.75
N PRO A 92 -3.20 3.25 32.58
CA PRO A 92 -2.30 2.47 33.40
C PRO A 92 -3.07 1.54 34.35
N CYS A 93 -2.51 0.38 34.68
CA CYS A 93 -3.11 -0.67 35.53
C CYS A 93 -4.40 -1.34 35.03
N GLN A 94 -5.06 -0.75 34.04
CA GLN A 94 -6.28 -1.25 33.43
C GLN A 94 -5.99 -1.78 32.02
N PRO A 95 -6.77 -2.76 31.54
CA PRO A 95 -6.76 -3.12 30.13
C PRO A 95 -7.14 -1.91 29.27
N SER A 96 -6.28 -1.54 28.33
CA SER A 96 -6.50 -0.40 27.45
C SER A 96 -5.73 -0.53 26.14
N GLU A 97 -5.69 0.54 25.36
CA GLU A 97 -5.01 0.60 24.07
C GLU A 97 -3.69 1.38 24.18
N ARG A 98 -2.77 1.05 23.29
CA ARG A 98 -1.57 1.83 22.97
C ARG A 98 -1.50 2.05 21.47
N VAL A 99 -0.78 3.08 21.07
CA VAL A 99 -0.66 3.54 19.69
C VAL A 99 0.80 3.58 19.29
N ARG A 100 1.10 3.26 18.03
CA ARG A 100 2.36 3.65 17.39
C ARG A 100 2.05 4.26 16.03
N VAL A 101 2.94 5.13 15.59
CA VAL A 101 2.75 5.91 14.36
C VAL A 101 3.96 5.77 13.46
N ARG A 102 3.75 5.99 12.17
CA ARG A 102 4.81 6.15 11.17
C ARG A 102 4.44 7.32 10.27
N HIS A 103 5.39 7.86 9.53
CA HIS A 103 5.14 9.01 8.66
C HIS A 103 5.42 8.67 7.20
N VAL A 104 4.84 9.46 6.30
CA VAL A 104 5.08 9.36 4.87
C VAL A 104 6.43 9.99 4.57
N GLU A 105 7.34 9.21 3.97
CA GLU A 105 8.64 9.69 3.48
C GLU A 105 8.52 10.12 2.02
N GLN A 106 7.68 9.43 1.23
CA GLN A 106 7.38 9.75 -0.15
C GLN A 106 5.89 9.56 -0.43
N GLN A 107 5.22 10.58 -0.97
CA GLN A 107 3.85 10.45 -1.44
C GLN A 107 3.80 9.65 -2.75
N ALA A 108 2.73 8.90 -2.94
CA ALA A 108 2.43 8.25 -4.20
C ALA A 108 2.29 9.29 -5.32
N SER A 109 2.79 8.99 -6.53
CA SER A 109 2.55 9.80 -7.71
C SER A 109 2.47 8.95 -8.98
N ASN A 110 1.91 9.52 -10.05
CA ASN A 110 1.80 8.90 -11.37
C ASN A 110 1.23 7.48 -11.33
N SER A 111 0.07 7.31 -10.67
CA SER A 111 -0.58 6.00 -10.47
C SER A 111 0.18 4.97 -9.60
N GLY A 112 1.17 5.42 -8.81
CA GLY A 112 1.79 4.59 -7.77
C GLY A 112 0.83 4.22 -6.62
N GLU A 113 1.20 3.18 -5.87
CA GLU A 113 0.40 2.68 -4.75
C GLU A 113 0.27 3.70 -3.62
N LEU A 114 -0.96 3.87 -3.11
CA LEU A 114 -1.26 4.78 -2.02
C LEU A 114 -0.58 4.36 -0.72
N CYS A 115 -0.32 5.33 0.16
CA CYS A 115 0.29 5.07 1.45
C CYS A 115 -0.55 4.11 2.30
N PRO A 116 0.06 3.09 2.92
CA PRO A 116 -0.62 2.26 3.91
C PRO A 116 -0.93 3.09 5.17
N GLY A 117 -1.74 2.54 6.07
CA GLY A 117 -2.13 3.22 7.31
C GLY A 117 -0.93 3.71 8.13
N LEU A 118 -1.04 4.93 8.68
CA LEU A 118 0.03 5.62 9.40
C LEU A 118 -0.05 5.46 10.92
N GLU A 119 -1.16 4.94 11.43
CA GLU A 119 -1.41 4.70 12.83
C GLU A 119 -1.76 3.23 13.05
N GLN A 120 -1.19 2.63 14.09
CA GLN A 120 -1.53 1.29 14.52
C GLN A 120 -1.87 1.27 16.01
N ARG A 121 -2.91 0.52 16.36
CA ARG A 121 -3.40 0.35 17.73
C ARG A 121 -3.21 -1.08 18.20
N GLY A 122 -2.87 -1.25 19.46
CA GLY A 122 -2.73 -2.56 20.09
C GLY A 122 -3.25 -2.54 21.52
N GLY A 123 -3.79 -3.67 21.96
CA GLY A 123 -4.15 -3.86 23.37
C GLY A 123 -2.91 -3.86 24.28
N CYS A 124 -3.07 -3.40 25.51
CA CYS A 124 -2.00 -3.38 26.51
C CYS A 124 -2.54 -3.31 27.95
N ARG A 125 -1.64 -3.58 28.90
CA ARG A 125 -1.83 -3.34 30.33
C ARG A 125 -0.48 -3.07 30.97
N GLU A 126 -0.35 -1.96 31.68
CA GLU A 126 0.85 -1.64 32.45
C GLU A 126 0.80 -2.30 33.83
N TYR A 127 1.96 -2.68 34.35
CA TYR A 127 2.13 -3.25 35.70
C TYR A 127 2.48 -2.20 36.75
N ARG A 128 2.73 -0.96 36.32
CA ARG A 128 2.95 0.19 37.18
C ARG A 128 2.01 1.33 36.79
N ASP A 129 1.59 2.12 37.77
CA ASP A 129 0.88 3.36 37.51
C ASP A 129 1.84 4.51 37.14
N ARG A 130 1.30 5.71 36.94
CA ARG A 130 2.08 6.91 36.62
C ARG A 130 2.97 7.37 37.78
N GLN A 131 2.65 6.96 39.00
CA GLN A 131 3.40 7.24 40.22
C GLN A 131 4.47 6.16 40.50
N GLY A 132 4.56 5.13 39.65
CA GLY A 132 5.51 4.02 39.77
C GLY A 132 5.08 2.93 40.76
N ALA A 133 3.89 3.03 41.37
CA ALA A 133 3.36 1.99 42.24
C ALA A 133 2.96 0.76 41.43
N ARG A 134 3.11 -0.43 42.01
CA ARG A 134 2.69 -1.67 41.35
C ARG A 134 1.16 -1.70 41.28
N CYS A 135 0.65 -1.94 40.09
CA CYS A 135 -0.77 -2.21 39.90
C CYS A 135 -1.16 -3.44 40.75
N GLY A 136 -2.27 -3.35 41.49
CA GLY A 136 -2.71 -4.38 42.43
C GLY A 136 -2.82 -5.79 41.82
N GLN A 137 -2.65 -6.81 42.68
CA GLN A 137 -2.48 -8.22 42.32
C GLN A 137 -3.69 -8.82 41.55
N LEU A 138 -3.41 -9.21 40.30
CA LEU A 138 -4.02 -10.24 39.43
C LEU A 138 -5.39 -10.85 39.82
N SER A 139 -6.43 -10.60 39.01
CA SER A 139 -7.41 -11.60 38.54
C SER A 139 -8.25 -11.00 37.40
N GLY A 140 -7.87 -11.24 36.16
CA GLY A 140 -8.66 -10.85 34.99
C GLY A 140 -8.17 -11.59 33.75
N PRO A 141 -9.07 -11.92 32.80
CA PRO A 141 -8.77 -12.82 31.69
C PRO A 141 -7.62 -12.33 30.81
N ALA A 142 -6.97 -13.29 30.15
CA ALA A 142 -5.91 -13.06 29.19
C ALA A 142 -6.36 -12.07 28.09
N PHE A 143 -5.59 -11.01 27.87
CA PHE A 143 -5.82 -10.10 26.74
C PHE A 143 -5.14 -10.66 25.48
N ILE A 144 -5.94 -10.98 24.47
CA ILE A 144 -5.48 -11.33 23.13
C ILE A 144 -5.47 -10.04 22.32
N THR A 145 -4.28 -9.52 21.99
CA THR A 145 -4.16 -8.38 21.08
C THR A 145 -4.57 -8.80 19.66
N SER A 146 -5.13 -7.90 18.86
CA SER A 146 -5.47 -8.17 17.46
C SER A 146 -4.26 -8.68 16.64
N MET A 147 -4.57 -9.33 15.51
CA MET A 147 -3.79 -10.35 14.78
C MET A 147 -2.37 -10.01 14.30
N GLU A 148 -1.79 -8.85 14.58
CA GLU A 148 -0.50 -8.47 14.01
C GLU A 148 0.71 -8.81 14.88
N PHE A 149 0.52 -9.29 16.13
CA PHE A 149 1.64 -9.61 17.03
C PHE A 149 2.16 -11.05 16.93
N GLY A 150 1.49 -11.91 16.18
CA GLY A 150 1.87 -13.31 16.06
C GLY A 150 1.57 -13.85 14.69
N LYS A 151 2.46 -13.61 13.71
CA LYS A 151 2.57 -14.57 12.62
C LYS A 151 3.07 -15.87 13.26
N GLY A 152 2.15 -16.77 13.62
CA GLY A 152 2.49 -18.13 14.01
C GLY A 152 3.42 -18.71 12.94
N ARG A 153 4.42 -19.48 13.34
CA ARG A 153 5.32 -20.13 12.36
C ARG A 153 4.46 -20.93 11.38
N PRO A 154 4.60 -20.72 10.06
CA PRO A 154 3.90 -21.55 9.09
C PRO A 154 4.23 -23.00 9.38
N LYS A 155 3.20 -23.83 9.62
CA LYS A 155 3.39 -25.26 9.76
C LYS A 155 3.86 -25.76 8.40
N ARG A 156 5.08 -26.29 8.40
CA ARG A 156 5.66 -26.97 7.25
C ARG A 156 5.48 -28.46 7.45
N ASP A 157 5.23 -29.20 6.38
CA ASP A 157 5.31 -30.66 6.43
C ASP A 157 6.77 -31.13 6.62
N HIS A 158 6.98 -32.46 6.62
CA HIS A 158 8.33 -33.04 6.78
C HIS A 158 9.29 -32.66 5.63
N TYR A 159 8.74 -32.21 4.49
CA TYR A 159 9.49 -31.81 3.30
C TYR A 159 9.71 -30.29 3.22
N GLY A 160 9.12 -29.51 4.12
CA GLY A 160 9.31 -28.06 4.22
C GLY A 160 8.23 -27.22 3.53
N ASP A 161 7.17 -27.85 3.02
CA ASP A 161 6.11 -27.18 2.27
C ASP A 161 5.05 -26.56 3.19
N PRO A 162 4.56 -25.34 2.92
CA PRO A 162 3.53 -24.70 3.74
C PRO A 162 2.21 -25.47 3.68
N LEU A 163 1.74 -25.96 4.82
CA LEU A 163 0.38 -26.48 4.95
C LEU A 163 -0.61 -25.31 4.97
N ASP A 164 -1.65 -25.41 4.15
CA ASP A 164 -2.73 -24.46 3.82
C ASP A 164 -2.99 -23.30 4.85
N PRO A 165 -3.16 -22.02 4.43
CA PRO A 165 -3.30 -20.85 5.32
C PRO A 165 -4.61 -20.77 6.14
N GLY A 166 -5.48 -21.78 6.05
CA GLY A 166 -6.89 -21.68 6.43
C GLY A 166 -7.18 -21.60 7.93
N GLU A 167 -6.32 -22.10 8.81
CA GLU A 167 -6.58 -22.10 10.25
C GLU A 167 -5.27 -22.01 11.03
N ALA A 168 -4.65 -20.82 11.03
CA ALA A 168 -3.49 -20.57 11.85
C ALA A 168 -3.86 -20.73 13.34
N LEU A 169 -3.44 -21.84 13.94
CA LEU A 169 -3.48 -22.03 15.38
C LEU A 169 -2.46 -21.07 15.98
N LEU A 170 -2.93 -20.01 16.61
CA LEU A 170 -2.06 -18.98 17.16
C LEU A 170 -1.69 -19.34 18.59
N HIS A 171 -0.39 -19.38 18.87
CA HIS A 171 0.10 -19.50 20.23
C HIS A 171 0.04 -18.12 20.87
N TRP A 172 -0.79 -17.97 21.90
CA TRP A 172 -0.89 -16.72 22.65
C TRP A 172 -0.57 -16.98 24.11
N GLN A 173 0.21 -16.08 24.69
CA GLN A 173 0.46 -16.05 26.12
C GLN A 173 -0.34 -14.90 26.73
N ALA A 174 -1.04 -15.19 27.84
CA ALA A 174 -1.84 -14.18 28.53
C ALA A 174 -0.96 -13.05 29.05
N VAL A 175 -1.24 -11.81 28.63
CA VAL A 175 -0.62 -10.65 29.25
C VAL A 175 -1.28 -10.43 30.61
N GLY A 176 -0.51 -10.56 31.69
CA GLY A 176 -0.96 -10.26 33.05
C GLY A 176 -1.51 -11.43 33.86
N ASN A 177 -1.45 -12.67 33.36
CA ASN A 177 -1.64 -13.88 34.17
C ASN A 177 -0.66 -14.99 33.74
N HIS A 178 0.43 -15.15 34.51
CA HIS A 178 1.50 -16.10 34.19
C HIS A 178 1.08 -17.58 34.25
N ARG A 179 -0.10 -17.89 34.83
CA ARG A 179 -0.63 -19.26 34.90
C ARG A 179 -1.46 -19.64 33.67
N CYS A 180 -1.73 -18.69 32.77
CA CYS A 180 -2.52 -18.92 31.58
C CYS A 180 -1.61 -19.01 30.34
N SER A 181 -1.46 -20.22 29.81
CA SER A 181 -0.85 -20.50 28.50
C SER A 181 -1.82 -21.34 27.66
N GLY A 182 -1.84 -21.13 26.34
CA GLY A 182 -2.78 -21.84 25.48
C GLY A 182 -2.56 -21.59 23.98
N THR A 183 -3.27 -22.36 23.17
CA THR A 183 -3.34 -22.17 21.72
C THR A 183 -4.78 -21.83 21.34
N TRP A 184 -4.94 -20.88 20.42
CA TRP A 184 -6.25 -20.31 20.10
C TRP A 184 -6.56 -20.47 18.61
N LYS A 185 -7.82 -20.79 18.32
CA LYS A 185 -8.35 -20.98 16.96
C LYS A 185 -9.50 -20.00 16.77
N LYS A 186 -9.49 -19.24 15.67
CA LYS A 186 -10.61 -18.37 15.30
C LYS A 186 -11.76 -19.24 14.82
N ILE A 187 -12.86 -19.30 15.58
CA ILE A 187 -13.98 -20.20 15.30
C ILE A 187 -14.90 -19.61 14.22
N GLN A 188 -15.22 -18.30 14.27
CA GLN A 188 -16.01 -17.62 13.23
C GLN A 188 -15.89 -16.08 13.30
N LYS A 189 -15.98 -15.38 12.16
CA LYS A 189 -16.19 -13.92 12.13
C LYS A 189 -17.70 -13.67 12.04
N SER A 190 -18.36 -13.38 13.16
CA SER A 190 -19.79 -13.04 13.16
C SER A 190 -20.04 -11.68 12.48
N GLN A 191 -21.07 -11.60 11.63
CA GLN A 191 -21.53 -10.32 11.04
C GLN A 191 -22.39 -9.50 12.00
N GLN A 192 -22.85 -10.10 13.11
CA GLN A 192 -23.72 -9.45 14.10
C GLN A 192 -22.94 -8.76 15.22
N CYS A 193 -21.61 -8.83 15.20
CA CYS A 193 -20.76 -8.08 16.11
C CYS A 193 -20.15 -6.89 15.38
N ASN A 194 -20.77 -5.72 15.49
CA ASN A 194 -20.16 -4.44 15.16
C ASN A 194 -19.13 -4.07 16.24
N CYS A 195 -18.06 -4.85 16.34
CA CYS A 195 -16.86 -4.37 16.99
C CYS A 195 -16.11 -3.50 15.96
N PRO A 196 -15.62 -2.31 16.33
CA PRO A 196 -14.71 -1.56 15.46
C PRO A 196 -13.56 -2.48 15.01
N PRO A 197 -12.93 -2.23 13.85
CA PRO A 197 -11.95 -3.12 13.19
C PRO A 197 -10.68 -3.46 14.00
N GLN A 198 -10.68 -3.22 15.31
CA GLN A 198 -9.59 -3.37 16.25
C GLN A 198 -9.86 -4.44 17.33
N HIS A 199 -11.09 -4.97 17.48
CA HIS A 199 -11.48 -5.80 18.64
C HIS A 199 -12.42 -7.00 18.35
N SER A 200 -12.23 -7.75 17.26
CA SER A 200 -13.16 -8.84 16.91
C SER A 200 -12.63 -10.24 17.29
N PHE A 201 -12.74 -10.62 18.56
CA PHE A 201 -12.86 -12.04 18.94
C PHE A 201 -14.02 -12.20 19.93
N VAL A 202 -15.07 -12.88 19.48
CA VAL A 202 -16.15 -13.38 20.35
C VAL A 202 -15.71 -14.74 20.85
N PHE A 203 -15.75 -14.93 22.18
CA PHE A 203 -15.61 -16.22 22.82
C PHE A 203 -16.96 -16.94 22.75
N ILE A 204 -16.97 -18.17 22.23
CA ILE A 204 -18.03 -19.15 22.51
C ILE A 204 -17.36 -20.30 23.25
#